data_AF-K3V1P2-F1
#
_entry.id   AF-K3V1P2-F1
#
_cell.length_a   1.000
_cell.length_b   1.000
_cell.length_c   1.000
_cell.angle_alpha   90.00
_cell.angle_beta   90.00
_cell.angle_gamma   90.00
#
_symmetry.space_group_name_H-M   'P 1'
#
loop_
_entity.id
_entity.type
_entity.pdbx_description
1 polymer ?
#
loop_
_entity_poly.entity_id
_entity_poly.type
_entity_poly.pdbx_seq_one_letter_code
_entity_poly.pdbx_strand_id
1 'polypeptide(L)'
;MGMGQNVEVVCCAFMQQMALGMSNMNPSPLVNKYNFATLGVAVPLRWNGADVWKSGTSFAVPIAVGIAATVLELAQHKCTKHGPRKLRALYQKQGMEAIFQGMATTRDGYDFVFPGGHWATQTEALSMIDKIMSYL
;
A
#
# COMPACT_ATOMS: atom_id res chain seq x y z
N MET A 1 2.72 13.32 -33.75
CA MET A 1 3.35 12.15 -33.11
C MET A 1 3.39 12.40 -31.61
N GLY A 2 2.39 11.90 -30.87
CA GLY A 2 2.30 12.06 -29.42
C GLY A 2 3.02 10.90 -28.74
N MET A 3 4.02 11.19 -27.92
CA MET A 3 4.70 10.20 -27.08
C MET A 3 3.69 9.69 -26.03
N GLY A 4 3.34 8.41 -26.12
CA GLY A 4 2.54 7.73 -25.12
C GLY A 4 3.30 7.69 -23.80
N GLN A 5 2.81 8.40 -22.79
CA GLN A 5 3.31 8.23 -21.44
C GLN A 5 2.89 6.83 -20.97
N ASN A 6 3.89 5.98 -20.70
CA ASN A 6 3.68 4.71 -20.03
C ASN A 6 3.09 4.99 -18.64
N VAL A 7 1.77 4.87 -18.51
CA VAL A 7 1.09 4.90 -17.21
C VAL A 7 1.43 3.58 -16.53
N GLU A 8 2.46 3.58 -15.69
CA GLU A 8 2.69 2.49 -14.74
C GLU A 8 1.56 2.52 -13.71
N VAL A 9 0.57 1.66 -13.93
CA VAL A 9 -0.51 1.42 -12.98
C VAL A 9 0.07 0.64 -11.80
N VAL A 10 -0.05 1.21 -10.61
CA VAL A 10 0.19 0.49 -9.36
C VAL A 10 -0.97 -0.49 -9.18
N CYS A 11 -0.76 -1.74 -9.58
CA CYS A 11 -1.76 -2.79 -9.42
C CYS A 11 -1.86 -3.17 -7.95
N CYS A 12 -2.92 -2.74 -7.26
CA CYS A 12 -3.28 -3.27 -5.94
C CYS A 12 -4.02 -4.61 -6.13
N ALA A 13 -3.29 -5.71 -5.96
CA ALA A 13 -3.81 -7.07 -5.98
C ALA A 13 -4.35 -7.51 -4.61
N PHE A 14 -5.07 -8.62 -4.56
CA PHE A 14 -5.89 -9.03 -3.43
C PHE A 14 -5.17 -10.06 -2.56
N MET A 15 -5.45 -10.14 -1.26
CA MET A 15 -5.36 -11.40 -0.50
C MET A 15 -6.25 -11.41 0.74
N GLN A 16 -6.70 -12.60 1.13
CA GLN A 16 -7.66 -12.91 2.20
C GLN A 16 -7.02 -12.89 3.59
N GLN A 17 -7.72 -12.34 4.60
CA GLN A 17 -7.39 -12.61 5.99
C GLN A 17 -8.10 -13.90 6.42
N MET A 18 -7.33 -14.99 6.52
CA MET A 18 -7.57 -16.30 7.14
C MET A 18 -7.28 -17.48 6.18
N ALA A 19 -6.14 -18.13 6.43
CA ALA A 19 -5.86 -19.58 6.31
C ALA A 19 -6.19 -20.37 5.02
N LEU A 20 -6.68 -19.79 3.93
CA LEU A 20 -7.01 -20.54 2.71
C LEU A 20 -6.36 -19.89 1.48
N GLY A 21 -5.84 -20.72 0.58
CA GLY A 21 -4.93 -20.37 -0.51
C GLY A 21 -5.44 -19.31 -1.50
N MET A 22 -4.53 -18.91 -2.38
CA MET A 22 -4.72 -17.88 -3.40
C MET A 22 -6.09 -18.02 -4.09
N SER A 23 -6.94 -17.01 -3.93
CA SER A 23 -8.12 -16.91 -4.79
C SER A 23 -7.62 -16.57 -6.20
N ASN A 24 -8.10 -17.30 -7.21
CA ASN A 24 -7.70 -17.18 -8.61
C ASN A 24 -8.17 -15.85 -9.27
N MET A 25 -8.25 -14.77 -8.48
CA MET A 25 -8.85 -13.48 -8.85
C MET A 25 -7.79 -12.42 -9.20
N ASN A 26 -6.54 -12.61 -8.81
CA ASN A 26 -5.46 -11.68 -9.17
C ASN A 26 -4.92 -12.00 -10.57
N PRO A 27 -4.67 -10.99 -11.43
CA PRO A 27 -3.85 -11.19 -12.61
C PRO A 27 -2.44 -11.57 -12.18
N SER A 28 -1.77 -12.46 -12.92
CA SER A 28 -0.41 -12.89 -12.61
C SER A 28 0.54 -11.70 -12.40
N PRO A 29 1.43 -11.76 -11.39
CA PRO A 29 2.33 -10.66 -11.10
C PRO A 29 3.28 -10.42 -12.29
N LEU A 30 3.54 -9.15 -12.58
CA LEU A 30 4.43 -8.75 -13.66
C LEU A 30 5.87 -8.67 -13.15
N VAL A 31 6.81 -9.25 -13.91
CA VAL A 31 8.24 -9.22 -13.56
C VAL A 31 8.76 -7.78 -13.58
N ASN A 32 9.57 -7.41 -12.58
CA ASN A 32 10.17 -6.08 -12.42
C ASN A 32 9.16 -4.92 -12.36
N LYS A 33 7.96 -5.17 -11.86
CA LYS A 33 6.91 -4.16 -11.62
C LYS A 33 6.46 -4.20 -10.17
N TYR A 34 5.86 -3.10 -9.72
CA TYR A 34 5.21 -3.05 -8.42
C TYR A 34 3.91 -3.86 -8.47
N ASN A 35 3.90 -5.01 -7.78
CA ASN A 35 2.74 -5.89 -7.67
C ASN A 35 2.19 -5.83 -6.25
N PHE A 36 1.87 -4.60 -5.79
CA PHE A 36 1.39 -4.42 -4.41
C PHE A 36 0.08 -5.15 -4.21
N ALA A 37 -0.10 -5.79 -3.07
CA ALA A 37 -1.35 -6.45 -2.73
C ALA A 37 -1.81 -6.04 -1.33
N THR A 38 -3.12 -5.97 -1.09
CA THR A 38 -3.65 -5.76 0.26
C THR A 38 -4.97 -6.51 0.46
N LEU A 39 -5.57 -6.35 1.63
CA LEU A 39 -6.82 -6.99 1.98
C LEU A 39 -7.93 -6.55 1.00
N GLY A 40 -8.49 -7.52 0.28
CA GLY A 40 -9.54 -7.27 -0.70
C GLY A 40 -10.55 -8.40 -0.84
N VAL A 41 -10.44 -9.45 0.00
CA VAL A 41 -11.30 -10.63 -0.02
C VAL A 41 -11.95 -10.78 1.34
N ALA A 42 -13.25 -11.05 1.35
CA ALA A 42 -14.07 -11.20 2.55
C ALA A 42 -13.87 -10.02 3.52
N VAL A 43 -13.87 -8.80 2.98
CA VAL A 43 -13.83 -7.57 3.76
C VAL A 43 -15.17 -7.44 4.49
N PRO A 44 -15.18 -7.45 5.83
CA PRO A 44 -16.41 -7.23 6.59
C PRO A 44 -16.83 -5.77 6.47
N LEU A 45 -18.11 -5.53 6.21
CA LEU A 45 -18.68 -4.18 6.15
C LEU A 45 -20.14 -4.20 6.56
N ARG A 46 -20.63 -3.04 6.99
CA ARG A 46 -22.05 -2.83 7.26
C ARG A 46 -22.69 -2.10 6.08
N TRP A 47 -23.62 -2.75 5.40
CA TRP A 47 -24.33 -2.22 4.24
C TRP A 47 -25.84 -2.32 4.45
N ASN A 48 -26.55 -1.20 4.30
CA ASN A 48 -28.00 -1.12 4.54
C ASN A 48 -28.43 -1.73 5.89
N GLY A 49 -27.64 -1.49 6.95
CA GLY A 49 -27.93 -1.95 8.30
C GLY A 49 -27.57 -3.42 8.59
N ALA A 50 -27.11 -4.19 7.60
CA ALA A 50 -26.70 -5.58 7.75
C ALA A 50 -25.18 -5.74 7.63
N ASP A 51 -24.62 -6.69 8.36
CA ASP A 51 -23.23 -7.10 8.21
C ASP A 51 -23.09 -8.02 6.99
N VAL A 52 -22.20 -7.66 6.07
CA VAL A 52 -21.95 -8.39 4.84
C VAL A 52 -20.44 -8.50 4.61
N TRP A 53 -20.04 -9.53 3.86
CA TRP A 53 -18.66 -9.70 3.41
C TRP A 53 -18.60 -9.45 1.92
N LYS A 54 -17.68 -8.59 1.48
CA LYS A 54 -17.47 -8.30 0.06
C LYS A 54 -16.01 -8.52 -0.32
N SER A 55 -15.81 -8.83 -1.59
CA SER A 55 -14.48 -9.04 -2.19
C SER A 55 -14.39 -8.21 -3.47
N GLY A 56 -13.24 -7.61 -3.73
CA GLY A 56 -13.05 -6.73 -4.89
C GLY A 56 -11.79 -5.87 -4.76
N THR A 57 -11.17 -5.53 -5.89
CA THR A 57 -10.14 -4.47 -5.94
C THR A 57 -10.72 -3.14 -5.46
N SER A 58 -12.00 -2.92 -5.70
CA SER A 58 -12.76 -1.77 -5.19
C SER A 58 -12.77 -1.66 -3.67
N PHE A 59 -12.48 -2.74 -2.94
CA PHE A 59 -12.29 -2.73 -1.48
C PHE A 59 -10.81 -2.67 -1.08
N ALA A 60 -9.92 -3.32 -1.85
CA ALA A 60 -8.48 -3.26 -1.62
C ALA A 60 -7.90 -1.84 -1.79
N VAL A 61 -8.33 -1.12 -2.83
CA VAL A 61 -7.86 0.23 -3.14
C VAL A 61 -8.09 1.21 -1.97
N PRO A 62 -9.31 1.39 -1.42
CA PRO A 62 -9.51 2.30 -0.30
C PRO A 62 -8.76 1.88 0.97
N ILE A 63 -8.52 0.57 1.17
CA ILE A 63 -7.67 0.10 2.28
C ILE A 63 -6.21 0.54 2.08
N ALA A 64 -5.65 0.34 0.88
CA ALA A 64 -4.29 0.81 0.56
C ALA A 64 -4.16 2.34 0.69
N VAL A 65 -5.19 3.08 0.26
CA VAL A 65 -5.26 4.54 0.42
C VAL A 65 -5.26 4.93 1.90
N GLY A 66 -6.04 4.26 2.75
CA GLY A 66 -6.06 4.51 4.19
C GLY A 66 -4.71 4.25 4.86
N ILE A 67 -4.02 3.17 4.45
CA ILE A 67 -2.66 2.87 4.90
C ILE A 67 -1.71 4.01 4.51
N ALA A 68 -1.69 4.42 3.24
CA ALA A 68 -0.81 5.49 2.79
C ALA A 68 -1.12 6.83 3.47
N ALA A 69 -2.40 7.19 3.63
CA ALA A 69 -2.81 8.39 4.32
C ALA A 69 -2.30 8.42 5.78
N THR A 70 -2.36 7.28 6.47
CA THR A 70 -1.84 7.15 7.85
C THR A 70 -0.34 7.39 7.91
N VAL A 71 0.42 6.85 6.93
CA VAL A 71 1.87 7.06 6.84
C VAL A 71 2.21 8.51 6.54
N LEU A 72 1.50 9.13 5.61
CA LEU A 72 1.70 10.54 5.23
C LEU A 72 1.41 11.47 6.42
N GLU A 73 0.32 11.22 7.14
CA GLU A 73 -0.03 11.97 8.36
C GLU A 73 1.07 11.85 9.42
N LEU A 74 1.55 10.63 9.64
CA LEU A 74 2.64 10.38 10.58
C LEU A 74 3.92 11.11 10.16
N ALA A 75 4.26 11.11 8.87
CA ALA A 75 5.41 11.81 8.32
C ALA A 75 5.31 13.33 8.56
N GLN A 76 4.15 13.93 8.29
CA GLN A 76 3.92 15.35 8.51
C GLN A 76 4.13 15.77 9.98
N HIS A 77 3.61 14.96 10.92
CA HIS A 77 3.63 15.31 12.34
C HIS A 77 4.93 14.96 13.07
N LYS A 78 5.68 13.95 12.60
CA LYS A 78 6.80 13.38 13.37
C LYS A 78 8.14 13.43 12.63
N CYS A 79 8.16 13.61 11.32
CA CYS A 79 9.38 13.67 10.51
C CYS A 79 9.73 15.13 10.12
N THR A 80 9.45 16.09 11.00
CA THR A 80 9.62 17.55 10.78
C THR A 80 11.07 18.00 10.59
N LYS A 81 12.04 17.16 10.97
CA LYS A 81 13.46 17.39 10.69
C LYS A 81 13.77 17.45 9.19
N HIS A 82 12.94 16.84 8.35
CA HIS A 82 13.06 16.92 6.91
C HIS A 82 12.28 18.12 6.38
N GLY A 83 12.90 18.91 5.51
CA GLY A 83 12.27 20.10 4.94
C GLY A 83 11.01 19.80 4.13
N PRO A 84 10.15 20.82 3.90
CA PRO A 84 8.84 20.66 3.25
C PRO A 84 8.91 20.06 1.84
N ARG A 85 10.03 20.26 1.14
CA ARG A 85 10.26 19.65 -0.18
C ARG A 85 10.27 18.12 -0.13
N LYS A 86 10.91 17.53 0.89
CA LYS A 86 10.97 16.07 1.06
C LYS A 86 9.62 15.49 1.48
N LEU A 87 8.90 16.19 2.36
CA LEU A 87 7.53 15.80 2.71
C LEU A 87 6.62 15.81 1.46
N ARG A 88 6.76 16.81 0.59
CA ARG A 88 6.01 16.87 -0.68
C ARG A 88 6.41 15.78 -1.67
N ALA A 89 7.64 15.27 -1.60
CA ALA A 89 8.10 14.17 -2.44
C ALA A 89 7.39 12.84 -2.10
N LEU A 90 6.96 12.64 -0.85
CA LEU A 90 6.18 11.46 -0.44
C LEU A 90 4.83 11.36 -1.17
N TYR A 91 4.25 12.49 -1.57
CA TYR A 91 2.99 12.55 -2.34
C TYR A 91 3.18 12.24 -3.84
N GLN A 92 4.43 12.12 -4.31
CA GLN A 92 4.72 11.78 -5.70
C GLN A 92 4.71 10.26 -5.89
N LYS A 93 4.57 9.81 -7.15
CA LYS A 93 4.58 8.39 -7.52
C LYS A 93 5.73 7.61 -6.86
N GLN A 94 6.96 8.11 -6.98
CA GLN A 94 8.15 7.47 -6.38
C GLN A 94 8.08 7.39 -4.86
N GLY A 95 7.54 8.42 -4.19
CA GLY A 95 7.34 8.43 -2.76
C GLY A 95 6.30 7.39 -2.31
N MET A 96 5.18 7.31 -3.03
CA MET A 96 4.12 6.33 -2.78
C MET A 96 4.58 4.89 -3.03
N GLU A 97 5.34 4.66 -4.10
CA GLU A 97 5.98 3.37 -4.38
C GLU A 97 6.94 2.98 -3.26
N ALA A 98 7.78 3.91 -2.80
CA ALA A 98 8.71 3.67 -1.69
C ALA A 98 7.98 3.38 -0.37
N ILE A 99 6.86 4.07 -0.09
CA ILE A 99 6.01 3.82 1.08
C ILE A 99 5.46 2.39 1.00
N PHE A 100 4.79 2.03 -0.09
CA PHE A 100 4.21 0.71 -0.22
C PHE A 100 5.26 -0.40 -0.23
N GLN A 101 6.41 -0.18 -0.86
CA GLN A 101 7.51 -1.13 -0.86
C GLN A 101 8.12 -1.31 0.53
N GLY A 102 8.30 -0.23 1.29
CA GLY A 102 8.79 -0.32 2.67
C GLY A 102 7.80 -0.99 3.61
N MET A 103 6.51 -0.94 3.30
CA MET A 103 5.44 -1.64 4.03
C MET A 103 5.16 -3.06 3.55
N ALA A 104 5.70 -3.46 2.39
CA ALA A 104 5.37 -4.71 1.78
C ALA A 104 6.12 -5.89 2.42
N THR A 105 5.46 -7.04 2.50
CA THR A 105 6.09 -8.34 2.70
C THR A 105 5.83 -9.19 1.47
N THR A 106 6.88 -9.70 0.83
CA THR A 106 6.72 -10.54 -0.36
C THR A 106 6.08 -11.87 0.02
N ARG A 107 4.97 -12.21 -0.64
CA ARG A 107 4.24 -13.46 -0.46
C ARG A 107 3.63 -13.89 -1.79
N ASP A 108 3.86 -15.14 -2.17
CA ASP A 108 3.29 -15.75 -3.38
C ASP A 108 3.51 -14.91 -4.67
N GLY A 109 4.65 -14.21 -4.76
CA GLY A 109 5.01 -13.35 -5.91
C GLY A 109 4.40 -11.95 -5.91
N TYR A 110 3.67 -11.55 -4.86
CA TYR A 110 3.14 -10.20 -4.67
C TYR A 110 3.81 -9.50 -3.49
N ASP A 111 3.79 -8.17 -3.52
CA ASP A 111 4.30 -7.30 -2.45
C ASP A 111 3.14 -6.93 -1.51
N PHE A 112 2.91 -7.71 -0.47
CA PHE A 112 1.72 -7.57 0.38
C PHE A 112 1.88 -6.42 1.38
N VAL A 113 1.10 -5.35 1.18
CA VAL A 113 1.00 -4.17 2.02
C VAL A 113 -0.05 -4.37 3.10
N PHE A 114 0.37 -4.42 4.35
CA PHE A 114 -0.50 -4.50 5.51
C PHE A 114 0.19 -3.88 6.74
N PRO A 115 -0.57 -3.31 7.69
CA PRO A 115 0.00 -2.69 8.89
C PRO A 115 0.47 -3.71 9.96
N GLY A 116 0.94 -4.91 9.59
CA GLY A 116 1.33 -5.95 10.54
C GLY A 116 2.79 -6.43 10.40
N GLY A 117 3.29 -7.14 11.41
CA GLY A 117 4.68 -7.63 11.46
C GLY A 117 5.65 -6.57 11.98
N HIS A 118 6.26 -5.80 11.07
CA HIS A 118 7.32 -4.80 11.34
C HIS A 118 6.79 -3.36 11.52
N TRP A 119 5.46 -3.23 11.67
CA TRP A 119 4.70 -1.97 11.67
C TRP A 119 3.78 -1.86 12.88
N ALA A 120 3.90 -2.80 13.82
CA ALA A 120 3.08 -2.84 15.02
C ALA A 120 3.34 -1.63 15.92
N THR A 121 4.48 -0.95 15.73
CA THR A 121 4.87 0.21 16.53
C THR A 121 5.09 1.46 15.69
N GLN A 122 4.77 2.61 16.29
CA GLN A 122 5.00 3.91 15.68
C GLN A 122 6.48 4.14 15.34
N THR A 123 7.41 3.59 16.13
CA THR A 123 8.86 3.77 15.96
C THR A 123 9.39 3.16 14.67
N GLU A 124 8.97 1.94 14.34
CA GLU A 124 9.39 1.27 13.11
C GLU A 124 8.89 2.05 11.88
N ALA A 125 7.67 2.58 11.97
CA ALA A 125 7.11 3.40 10.92
C ALA A 125 7.89 4.68 10.67
N LEU A 126 8.29 5.37 11.74
CA LEU A 126 9.12 6.57 11.63
C LEU A 126 10.50 6.26 11.05
N SER A 127 11.12 5.15 11.45
CA SER A 127 12.43 4.75 10.93
C SER A 127 12.41 4.50 9.43
N MET A 128 11.38 3.84 8.92
CA MET A 128 11.20 3.66 7.47
C MET A 128 10.97 5.00 6.77
N ILE A 129 10.05 5.84 7.27
CA ILE A 129 9.74 7.13 6.64
C ILE A 129 11.02 7.96 6.56
N ASP A 130 11.79 8.02 7.65
CA ASP A 130 13.09 8.68 7.67
C ASP A 130 14.06 8.12 6.63
N LYS A 131 14.12 6.80 6.52
CA LYS A 131 14.96 6.11 5.53
C LYS A 131 14.52 6.47 4.11
N ILE A 132 13.23 6.38 3.78
CA ILE A 132 12.68 6.78 2.48
C ILE A 132 13.05 8.23 2.17
N MET A 133 12.76 9.13 3.10
CA MET A 133 13.03 10.56 2.94
C MET A 133 14.52 10.88 2.80
N SER A 134 15.44 10.01 3.22
CA SER A 134 16.88 10.18 2.97
C SER A 134 17.28 9.97 1.50
N TYR A 135 16.49 9.18 0.75
CA TYR A 135 16.71 8.86 -0.67
C TYR A 135 15.85 9.70 -1.64
N LEU A 136 14.87 10.44 -1.11
CA LEU A 136 14.05 11.44 -1.83
C LEU A 136 14.67 12.84 -1.74
#